data_AF-A0A938HQ30-F1
#
_entry.id   AF-A0A938HQ30-F1
#
_cell.length_a   1.000
_cell.length_b   1.000
_cell.length_c   1.000
_cell.angle_alpha   90.00
_cell.angle_beta   90.00
_cell.angle_gamma   90.00
#
_symmetry.space_group_name_H-M   'P 1'
#
loop_
_entity.id
_entity.type
_entity.pdbx_description
1 polymer ?
#
loop_
_entity_poly.entity_id
_entity_poly.type
_entity_poly.pdbx_seq_one_letter_code
_entity_poly.pdbx_strand_id
1 'polypeptide(L)'
;MVTALAEAQFGGERLRGLPDACRAFDIPPPPTRRGERLEDRVEAAVKEVRTLAALHGLLIEEHRRRMPQRPPSGAISAGSYTSALLEWAGLRPRLELQPDFPRDILAAAMAATFGGEVFVQVRAPNIPAYSLDVGGLYAVAGIHCRAWDLYTARSIQVRERDPAATATYVENLVKRIA
;
A
#
# COMPACT_ATOMS: atom_id res chain seq x y z
N MET A 1 1.55 10.38 -10.55
CA MET A 1 1.35 11.25 -9.38
C MET A 1 -0.11 11.24 -8.89
N VAL A 2 -1.10 11.55 -9.75
CA VAL A 2 -2.54 11.49 -9.41
C VAL A 2 -2.95 10.14 -8.80
N THR A 3 -2.54 9.05 -9.43
CA THR A 3 -2.89 7.69 -8.99
C THR A 3 -2.27 7.33 -7.65
N ALA A 4 -0.99 7.68 -7.43
CA ALA A 4 -0.24 7.28 -6.24
C ALA A 4 -0.79 7.86 -4.93
N LEU A 5 -1.14 9.15 -4.93
CA LEU A 5 -1.69 9.82 -3.74
C LEU A 5 -3.14 9.39 -3.50
N ALA A 6 -3.92 9.24 -4.57
CA ALA A 6 -5.27 8.76 -4.46
C ALA A 6 -5.34 7.30 -3.98
N GLU A 7 -4.51 6.41 -4.52
CA GLU A 7 -4.35 5.02 -4.03
C GLU A 7 -3.95 4.97 -2.55
N ALA A 8 -3.03 5.84 -2.14
CA ALA A 8 -2.62 5.96 -0.74
C ALA A 8 -3.71 6.54 0.16
N GLN A 9 -4.60 7.38 -0.36
CA GLN A 9 -5.68 8.04 0.39
C GLN A 9 -6.94 7.17 0.51
N PHE A 10 -7.30 6.42 -0.53
CA PHE A 10 -8.54 5.64 -0.57
C PHE A 10 -8.34 4.15 -0.27
N GLY A 11 -7.23 3.78 0.36
CA GLY A 11 -7.06 2.44 0.95
C GLY A 11 -7.20 1.28 -0.04
N GLY A 12 -6.84 1.48 -1.31
CA GLY A 12 -6.97 0.47 -2.36
C GLY A 12 -8.26 0.53 -3.17
N GLU A 13 -9.11 1.55 -3.02
CA GLU A 13 -10.15 1.81 -4.01
C GLU A 13 -9.55 2.02 -5.40
N ARG A 14 -10.03 1.21 -6.34
CA ARG A 14 -9.52 1.22 -7.71
C ARG A 14 -10.18 2.34 -8.50
N LEU A 15 -9.51 3.49 -8.60
CA LEU A 15 -9.92 4.57 -9.47
C LEU A 15 -9.67 4.16 -10.94
N ARG A 16 -10.73 3.93 -11.72
CA ARG A 16 -10.64 3.38 -13.08
C ARG A 16 -10.43 4.44 -14.15
N GLY A 17 -10.33 5.71 -13.76
CA GLY A 17 -10.06 6.82 -14.67
C GLY A 17 -10.35 8.17 -14.06
N LEU A 18 -10.26 9.21 -14.90
CA LEU A 18 -10.47 10.60 -14.51
C LEU A 18 -11.81 10.86 -13.81
N PRO A 19 -12.96 10.29 -14.24
CA PRO A 19 -14.23 10.52 -13.55
C PRO A 19 -14.26 10.01 -12.10
N ASP A 20 -13.62 8.88 -11.83
CA ASP A 20 -13.56 8.30 -10.48
C ASP A 20 -12.69 9.17 -9.59
N ALA A 21 -11.53 9.60 -10.08
CA ALA A 21 -10.66 10.52 -9.37
C ALA A 21 -11.35 11.88 -9.14
N CYS A 22 -12.13 12.37 -10.10
CA CYS A 22 -12.89 13.61 -9.93
C CYS A 22 -13.91 13.49 -8.77
N ARG A 23 -14.66 12.38 -8.73
CA ARG A 23 -15.61 12.12 -7.63
C ARG A 23 -14.92 11.98 -6.28
N ALA A 24 -13.77 11.34 -6.24
CA ALA A 24 -13.00 11.14 -5.01
C ALA A 24 -12.47 12.46 -4.41
N PHE A 25 -12.33 13.51 -5.23
CA PHE A 25 -11.89 14.84 -4.83
C PHE A 25 -13.01 15.90 -4.94
N ASP A 26 -14.27 15.47 -5.00
CA ASP A 26 -15.46 16.33 -5.07
C ASP A 26 -15.42 17.40 -6.18
N ILE A 27 -14.82 17.07 -7.34
CA ILE A 27 -14.82 17.93 -8.53
C ILE A 27 -15.72 17.36 -9.64
N PRO A 28 -16.40 18.22 -10.44
CA PRO A 28 -17.23 17.74 -11.54
C PRO A 28 -16.41 17.00 -12.61
N PRO A 29 -16.78 15.77 -12.99
CA PRO A 29 -16.07 15.04 -14.04
C PRO A 29 -16.31 15.67 -15.42
N PRO A 30 -15.36 15.51 -16.37
CA PRO A 30 -15.59 15.94 -17.74
C PRO A 30 -16.65 15.06 -18.42
N PRO A 31 -17.32 15.56 -19.48
CA PRO A 31 -18.31 14.79 -20.21
C PRO A 31 -17.69 13.51 -20.80
N THR A 32 -18.38 12.38 -20.65
CA THR A 32 -17.95 11.06 -21.12
C THR A 32 -18.12 10.87 -22.62
N ARG A 33 -19.01 11.62 -23.27
CA ARG A 33 -19.20 11.59 -24.72
C ARG A 33 -18.51 12.78 -25.38
N ARG A 34 -17.72 12.48 -26.41
CA ARG A 34 -17.21 13.48 -27.36
C ARG A 34 -18.26 13.66 -28.44
N GLY A 35 -18.60 14.90 -28.79
CA GLY A 35 -19.53 15.17 -29.88
C GLY A 35 -18.99 14.66 -31.23
N GLU A 36 -19.87 14.52 -32.22
CA GLU A 36 -19.48 14.06 -33.55
C GLU A 36 -18.76 15.16 -34.34
N ARG A 37 -19.06 16.43 -34.04
CA ARG A 37 -18.46 17.60 -34.69
C ARG A 37 -17.11 17.94 -34.09
N LEU A 38 -16.23 18.55 -34.89
CA LEU A 38 -14.89 18.94 -34.45
C LEU A 38 -14.95 19.97 -33.31
N GLU A 39 -15.88 20.92 -33.39
CA GLU A 39 -16.07 21.97 -32.40
C GLU A 39 -16.41 21.37 -31.03
N ASP A 40 -17.36 20.43 -30.98
CA ASP A 40 -17.76 19.73 -29.77
C ASP A 40 -16.59 18.91 -29.19
N ARG A 41 -15.74 18.33 -30.05
CA ARG A 41 -14.55 17.57 -29.63
C ARG A 41 -13.48 18.47 -29.04
N VAL A 42 -13.26 19.64 -29.62
CA VAL A 42 -12.31 20.64 -29.10
C VAL A 42 -12.80 21.17 -27.75
N GLU A 43 -14.08 21.52 -27.64
CA GLU A 43 -14.66 21.98 -26.38
C GLU A 43 -14.54 20.92 -25.28
N ALA A 44 -14.88 19.66 -25.58
CA ALA A 44 -14.72 18.54 -24.65
C ALA A 44 -13.26 18.36 -24.21
N ALA A 45 -12.30 18.45 -25.13
CA ALA A 45 -10.87 18.34 -24.82
C ALA A 45 -10.39 19.50 -23.93
N VAL A 46 -10.82 20.73 -24.20
CA VAL A 46 -10.50 21.90 -23.35
C VAL A 46 -11.06 21.71 -21.94
N LYS A 47 -12.29 21.23 -21.81
CA LYS A 47 -12.92 20.94 -20.52
C LYS A 47 -12.19 19.81 -19.77
N GLU A 48 -11.76 18.76 -20.48
CA GLU A 48 -10.98 17.66 -19.91
C GLU A 48 -9.63 18.16 -19.37
N VAL A 49 -8.89 18.97 -20.13
CA VAL A 49 -7.62 19.58 -19.70
C VAL A 49 -7.80 20.48 -18.48
N ARG A 50 -8.85 21.33 -18.46
CA ARG A 50 -9.16 22.18 -17.30
C ARG A 50 -9.46 21.34 -16.05
N THR A 51 -10.19 20.25 -16.21
CA THR A 51 -10.53 19.35 -15.09
C THR A 51 -9.27 18.65 -14.56
N LEU A 52 -8.40 18.17 -15.45
CA LEU A 52 -7.11 17.60 -15.07
C LEU A 52 -6.22 18.60 -14.34
N ALA A 53 -6.17 19.85 -14.79
CA ALA A 53 -5.41 20.91 -14.12
C ALA A 53 -5.94 21.19 -12.71
N ALA A 54 -7.26 21.26 -12.54
CA ALA A 54 -7.90 21.44 -11.23
C ALA A 54 -7.60 20.27 -10.29
N LEU A 55 -7.80 19.03 -10.75
CA LEU A 55 -7.48 17.81 -10.00
C LEU A 55 -6.00 17.79 -9.59
N HIS A 56 -5.11 18.10 -10.52
CA HIS A 56 -3.68 18.17 -10.26
C HIS A 56 -3.35 19.20 -9.18
N GLY A 57 -3.97 20.38 -9.20
CA GLY A 57 -3.81 21.39 -8.15
C GLY A 57 -4.18 20.86 -6.76
N LEU A 58 -5.33 20.20 -6.64
CA LEU A 58 -5.78 19.58 -5.37
C LEU A 58 -4.80 18.51 -4.87
N LEU A 59 -4.29 17.68 -5.76
CA LEU A 59 -3.32 16.63 -5.41
C LEU A 59 -1.98 17.20 -4.97
N ILE A 60 -1.53 18.30 -5.59
CA ILE A 60 -0.32 19.01 -5.15
C ILE A 60 -0.51 19.57 -3.74
N GLU A 61 -1.67 20.15 -3.46
CA GLU A 61 -1.95 20.69 -2.12
C GLU A 61 -2.00 19.58 -1.08
N GLU A 62 -2.69 18.48 -1.39
CA GLU A 62 -2.77 17.33 -0.50
C GLU A 62 -1.40 16.66 -0.30
N HIS A 63 -0.56 16.60 -1.32
CA HIS A 63 0.82 16.16 -1.20
C HIS A 63 1.60 17.05 -0.23
N ARG A 64 1.55 18.37 -0.38
CA ARG A 64 2.24 19.32 0.50
C ARG A 64 1.78 19.20 1.94
N ARG A 65 0.48 18.97 2.16
CA ARG A 65 -0.09 18.76 3.50
C ARG A 65 0.47 17.51 4.18
N ARG A 66 0.59 16.41 3.43
CA ARG A 66 1.06 15.12 3.98
C ARG A 66 2.58 14.99 4.04
N MET A 67 3.28 15.61 3.09
CA MET A 67 4.71 15.44 2.87
C MET A 67 5.42 16.75 2.54
N PRO A 68 5.41 17.73 3.48
CA PRO A 68 5.99 19.04 3.22
C PRO A 68 7.49 19.00 2.89
N GLN A 69 8.18 17.95 3.33
CA GLN A 69 9.63 17.81 3.18
C GLN A 69 10.06 17.25 1.81
N ARG A 70 9.12 16.76 0.99
CA ARG A 70 9.43 16.14 -0.30
C ARG A 70 8.81 16.94 -1.45
N PRO A 71 9.52 17.07 -2.58
CA PRO A 71 8.91 17.65 -3.76
C PRO A 71 7.88 16.65 -4.35
N PRO A 72 6.78 17.13 -4.96
CA PRO A 72 5.79 16.27 -5.61
C PRO A 72 6.38 15.29 -6.63
N SER A 73 7.46 15.69 -7.31
CA SER A 73 8.19 14.84 -8.26
C SER A 73 8.82 13.60 -7.63
N GLY A 74 9.04 13.59 -6.31
CA GLY A 74 9.54 12.44 -5.56
C GLY A 74 8.46 11.44 -5.14
N ALA A 75 7.17 11.77 -5.33
CA ALA A 75 6.03 10.92 -4.98
C ALA A 75 5.50 10.16 -6.21
N ILE A 76 6.33 9.26 -6.73
CA ILE A 76 6.07 8.55 -7.99
C ILE A 76 5.08 7.39 -7.83
N SER A 77 4.99 6.80 -6.63
CA SER A 77 4.06 5.69 -6.30
C SER A 77 3.53 5.80 -4.87
N ALA A 78 2.51 5.02 -4.53
CA ALA A 78 2.06 4.87 -3.14
C ALA A 78 3.21 4.41 -2.23
N GLY A 79 4.11 3.56 -2.75
CA GLY A 79 5.33 3.15 -2.04
C GLY A 79 6.28 4.30 -1.70
N SER A 80 6.38 5.32 -2.57
CA SER A 80 7.17 6.53 -2.29
C SER A 80 6.61 7.30 -1.08
N TYR A 81 5.28 7.34 -0.93
CA TYR A 81 4.65 7.91 0.27
C TYR A 81 4.98 7.07 1.51
N THR A 82 4.88 5.74 1.41
CA THR A 82 5.24 4.86 2.54
C THR A 82 6.69 5.08 2.99
N SER A 83 7.65 5.07 2.07
CA SER A 83 9.07 5.30 2.41
C SER A 83 9.28 6.65 3.09
N ALA A 84 8.64 7.70 2.58
CA ALA A 84 8.73 9.03 3.15
C ALA A 84 8.06 9.16 4.54
N LEU A 85 6.95 8.45 4.78
CA LEU A 85 6.33 8.38 6.10
C LEU A 85 7.24 7.65 7.10
N LEU A 86 7.86 6.55 6.68
CA LEU A 86 8.80 5.80 7.50
C LEU A 86 10.01 6.68 7.87
N GLU A 87 10.58 7.40 6.91
CA GLU A 87 11.67 8.35 7.17
C GLU A 87 11.25 9.46 8.12
N TRP A 88 10.05 10.04 7.93
CA TRP A 88 9.50 11.05 8.84
C TRP A 88 9.31 10.50 10.26
N ALA A 89 8.93 9.22 10.39
CA ALA A 89 8.87 8.51 11.66
C ALA A 89 10.24 8.11 12.23
N GLY A 90 11.35 8.52 11.60
CA GLY A 90 12.71 8.21 12.02
C GLY A 90 13.18 6.80 11.68
N LEU A 91 12.43 6.07 10.85
CA LEU A 91 12.77 4.73 10.39
C LEU A 91 13.57 4.81 9.10
N ARG A 92 14.70 4.10 9.06
CA ARG A 92 15.52 3.94 7.86
C ARG A 92 15.50 2.50 7.36
N PRO A 93 15.58 2.28 6.03
CA PRO A 93 15.70 0.94 5.46
C PRO A 93 16.79 0.12 6.11
N ARG A 94 16.53 -1.18 6.31
CA ARG A 94 17.41 -2.00 7.16
C ARG A 94 18.78 -2.26 6.57
N LEU A 95 18.83 -2.44 5.26
CA LEU A 95 20.07 -2.61 4.53
C LEU A 95 20.92 -1.33 4.48
N GLU A 96 20.35 -0.15 4.81
CA GLU A 96 21.15 1.07 5.01
C GLU A 96 21.78 1.11 6.39
N LEU A 97 21.08 0.62 7.43
CA LEU A 97 21.62 0.60 8.79
C LEU A 97 22.61 -0.55 9.04
N GLN A 98 22.43 -1.67 8.33
CA GLN A 98 23.25 -2.87 8.48
C GLN A 98 23.54 -3.44 7.08
N PRO A 99 24.43 -2.80 6.30
CA PRO A 99 24.73 -3.19 4.92
C PRO A 99 25.45 -4.54 4.80
N ASP A 100 26.02 -5.02 5.90
CA ASP A 100 26.71 -6.30 6.06
C ASP A 100 25.78 -7.43 6.54
N PHE A 101 24.46 -7.22 6.55
CA PHE A 101 23.50 -8.27 6.93
C PHE A 101 23.69 -9.54 6.07
N PRO A 102 23.66 -10.75 6.67
CA PRO A 102 23.94 -11.99 5.94
C PRO A 102 23.01 -12.20 4.74
N ARG A 103 23.60 -12.32 3.54
CA ARG A 103 22.85 -12.37 2.26
C ARG A 103 22.06 -13.65 2.09
N ASP A 104 22.58 -14.76 2.58
CA ASP A 104 21.93 -16.06 2.62
C ASP A 104 20.65 -16.02 3.47
N ILE A 105 20.71 -15.38 4.64
CA ILE A 105 19.55 -15.18 5.51
C ILE A 105 18.53 -14.25 4.86
N LEU A 106 18.98 -13.17 4.23
CA LEU A 106 18.09 -12.28 3.47
C LEU A 106 17.39 -13.03 2.33
N ALA A 107 18.14 -13.82 1.56
CA ALA A 107 17.59 -14.63 0.47
C ALA A 107 16.57 -15.66 1.00
N ALA A 108 16.88 -16.33 2.10
CA ALA A 108 15.95 -17.27 2.75
C ALA A 108 14.67 -16.55 3.22
N ALA A 109 14.79 -15.37 3.84
CA ALA A 109 13.63 -14.59 4.27
C ALA A 109 12.77 -14.12 3.08
N MET A 110 13.40 -13.68 1.99
CA MET A 110 12.70 -13.30 0.76
C MET A 110 11.99 -14.51 0.12
N ALA A 111 12.63 -15.68 0.10
CA ALA A 111 12.04 -16.91 -0.42
C ALA A 111 10.87 -17.42 0.44
N ALA A 112 10.91 -17.15 1.76
CA ALA A 112 9.84 -17.44 2.69
C ALA A 112 8.73 -16.36 2.75
N THR A 113 8.82 -15.33 1.91
CA THR A 113 7.78 -14.29 1.84
C THR A 113 6.59 -14.81 1.01
N PHE A 114 5.49 -15.13 1.68
CA PHE A 114 4.24 -15.54 1.05
C PHE A 114 3.24 -14.38 1.00
N GLY A 115 2.38 -14.40 -0.02
CA GLY A 115 1.29 -13.44 -0.16
C GLY A 115 0.10 -13.74 0.75
N GLY A 116 -1.02 -13.08 0.50
CA GLY A 116 -2.28 -13.34 1.20
C GLY A 116 -2.80 -14.76 0.96
N GLU A 117 -3.48 -15.31 1.96
CA GLU A 117 -4.14 -16.61 1.87
C GLU A 117 -5.31 -16.56 0.88
N VAL A 118 -5.46 -17.60 0.05
CA VAL A 118 -6.53 -17.72 -0.93
C VAL A 118 -7.22 -19.07 -0.75
N PHE A 119 -8.52 -19.02 -0.46
CA PHE A 119 -9.36 -20.22 -0.35
C PHE A 119 -10.09 -20.50 -1.66
N VAL A 120 -10.01 -21.74 -2.15
CA VAL A 120 -10.88 -22.22 -3.22
C VAL A 120 -12.20 -22.66 -2.59
N GLN A 121 -13.24 -21.83 -2.71
CA GLN A 121 -14.56 -22.15 -2.17
C GLN A 121 -15.43 -22.88 -3.19
N VAL A 122 -16.14 -23.92 -2.75
CA VAL A 122 -17.22 -24.55 -3.53
C VAL A 122 -18.41 -23.59 -3.55
N ARG A 123 -18.76 -23.08 -4.73
CA ARG A 123 -19.90 -22.19 -4.91
C ARG A 123 -21.19 -23.00 -4.87
N ALA A 124 -21.81 -23.12 -3.70
CA ALA A 124 -23.19 -23.55 -3.58
C ALA A 124 -24.09 -22.31 -3.72
N PRO A 125 -24.85 -22.16 -4.83
CA PRO A 125 -25.79 -21.06 -4.94
C PRO A 125 -26.90 -21.27 -3.89
N ASN A 126 -27.14 -20.27 -3.04
CA ASN A 126 -28.29 -20.17 -2.11
C ASN A 126 -28.09 -20.63 -0.66
N ILE A 127 -26.87 -20.63 -0.11
CA ILE A 127 -26.69 -20.69 1.34
C ILE A 127 -26.54 -19.25 1.88
N PRO A 128 -27.33 -18.82 2.87
CA PRO A 128 -27.09 -17.54 3.55
C PRO A 128 -25.67 -17.49 4.10
N ALA A 129 -24.91 -16.47 3.72
CA ALA A 129 -23.51 -16.32 4.11
C ALA A 129 -23.26 -14.91 4.64
N TYR A 130 -22.31 -14.81 5.57
CA TYR A 130 -21.78 -13.54 6.06
C TYR A 130 -20.33 -13.42 5.61
N SER A 131 -19.94 -12.22 5.19
CA SER A 131 -18.54 -11.89 4.91
C SER A 131 -17.99 -11.13 6.11
N LEU A 132 -16.83 -11.59 6.61
CA LEU A 132 -16.05 -10.90 7.62
C LEU A 132 -14.72 -10.51 6.98
N ASP A 133 -14.32 -9.26 7.18
CA ASP A 133 -13.03 -8.74 6.77
C ASP A 133 -12.32 -8.09 7.96
N VAL A 134 -10.99 -8.20 7.99
CA VAL A 134 -10.14 -7.61 9.03
C VAL A 134 -9.47 -6.37 8.47
N GLY A 135 -10.06 -5.21 8.77
CA GLY A 135 -9.51 -3.92 8.39
C GLY A 135 -8.07 -3.74 8.87
N GLY A 136 -7.14 -3.49 7.95
CA GLY A 136 -5.74 -3.28 8.29
C GLY A 136 -4.99 -4.53 8.77
N LEU A 137 -5.39 -5.73 8.32
CA LEU A 137 -4.84 -7.02 8.73
C LEU A 137 -3.30 -7.02 8.89
N TYR A 138 -2.55 -6.51 7.90
CA TYR A 138 -1.08 -6.50 7.97
C TYR A 138 -0.53 -5.61 9.09
N ALA A 139 -1.17 -4.49 9.39
CA ALA A 139 -0.76 -3.63 10.50
C ALA A 139 -1.03 -4.32 11.84
N VAL A 140 -2.21 -4.93 11.98
CA VAL A 140 -2.58 -5.71 13.18
C VAL A 140 -1.63 -6.88 13.38
N ALA A 141 -1.39 -7.68 12.33
CA ALA A 141 -0.43 -8.78 12.37
C ALA A 141 0.98 -8.29 12.71
N GLY A 142 1.43 -7.17 12.14
CA GLY A 142 2.72 -6.57 12.44
C GLY A 142 2.87 -6.20 13.92
N ILE A 143 1.83 -5.62 14.54
CA ILE A 143 1.81 -5.31 15.97
C ILE A 143 1.92 -6.60 16.80
N HIS A 144 1.10 -7.61 16.50
CA HIS A 144 1.09 -8.87 17.28
C HIS A 144 2.36 -9.71 17.10
N CYS A 145 2.98 -9.67 15.92
CA CYS A 145 4.25 -10.34 15.65
C CYS A 145 5.47 -9.53 16.14
N ARG A 146 5.25 -8.41 16.85
CA ARG A 146 6.31 -7.50 17.31
C ARG A 146 7.24 -7.05 16.17
N ALA A 147 6.71 -6.92 14.95
CA ALA A 147 7.47 -6.50 13.78
C ALA A 147 8.11 -5.11 13.99
N TRP A 148 7.48 -4.26 14.81
CA TRP A 148 8.01 -2.95 15.18
C TRP A 148 9.39 -3.01 15.85
N ASP A 149 9.64 -4.04 16.64
CA ASP A 149 10.95 -4.24 17.30
C ASP A 149 12.05 -4.46 16.26
N LEU A 150 11.73 -5.14 15.14
CA LEU A 150 12.67 -5.33 14.02
C LEU A 150 12.89 -4.03 13.24
N TYR A 151 11.85 -3.22 13.00
CA TYR A 151 11.96 -1.96 12.27
C TYR A 151 12.78 -0.91 13.04
N THR A 152 12.64 -0.86 14.36
CA THR A 152 13.31 0.11 15.25
C THR A 152 14.63 -0.39 15.84
N ALA A 153 14.99 -1.66 15.64
CA ALA A 153 16.23 -2.22 16.16
C ALA A 153 17.45 -1.38 15.74
N ARG A 154 18.49 -1.32 16.57
CA ARG A 154 19.77 -0.73 16.15
C ARG A 154 20.59 -1.69 15.30
N SER A 155 20.48 -2.98 15.57
CA SER A 155 21.13 -4.07 14.85
C SER A 155 20.30 -5.34 15.01
N ILE A 156 20.27 -6.17 13.96
CA ILE A 156 19.64 -7.49 13.97
C ILE A 156 20.76 -8.52 13.93
N GLN A 157 20.74 -9.43 14.89
CA GLN A 157 21.72 -10.50 15.03
C GLN A 157 21.05 -11.82 14.70
N VAL A 158 21.63 -12.56 13.75
CA VAL A 158 21.18 -13.91 13.42
C VAL A 158 21.92 -14.87 14.34
N ARG A 159 21.18 -15.75 15.00
CA ARG A 159 21.75 -16.81 15.83
C ARG A 159 21.22 -18.13 15.35
N GLU A 160 22.13 -19.07 15.12
CA GLU A 160 21.75 -20.45 14.92
C GLU A 160 21.08 -20.98 16.19
N ARG A 161 19.94 -21.62 16.03
CA ARG A 161 19.18 -22.25 17.10
C ARG A 161 19.12 -23.74 16.82
N ASP A 162 19.21 -24.53 17.89
CA ASP A 162 18.97 -25.96 17.81
C ASP A 162 17.60 -26.24 17.15
N PRO A 163 17.57 -26.97 16.02
CA PRO A 163 16.33 -27.34 15.34
C PRO A 163 15.32 -28.03 16.27
N ALA A 164 15.79 -28.85 17.22
CA ALA A 164 14.91 -29.56 18.16
C ALA A 164 14.21 -28.58 19.11
N ALA A 165 14.91 -27.55 19.58
CA ALA A 165 14.33 -26.50 20.40
C ALA A 165 13.32 -25.64 19.62
N THR A 166 13.58 -25.40 18.34
CA THR A 166 12.67 -24.64 17.47
C THR A 166 11.39 -25.42 17.18
N ALA A 167 11.49 -26.72 16.86
CA ALA A 167 10.35 -27.60 16.69
C ALA A 167 9.48 -27.65 17.95
N THR A 168 10.10 -27.81 19.12
CA THR A 168 9.41 -27.79 20.42
C THR A 168 8.66 -26.47 20.65
N TYR A 169 9.26 -25.33 20.31
CA TYR A 169 8.59 -24.02 20.44
C TYR A 169 7.37 -23.92 19.53
N VAL A 170 7.49 -24.32 18.26
CA VAL A 170 6.38 -24.29 17.29
C VAL A 170 5.24 -25.21 17.73
N GLU A 171 5.53 -26.43 18.17
CA GLU A 171 4.50 -27.34 18.71
C GLU A 171 3.75 -26.74 19.91
N ASN A 172 4.48 -26.11 20.83
CA ASN A 172 3.87 -25.45 21.99
C ASN A 172 3.04 -24.22 21.60
N LEU A 173 3.43 -23.51 20.55
CA LEU A 173 2.64 -22.41 20.00
C LEU A 173 1.32 -22.94 19.42
N VAL A 174 1.36 -24.00 18.61
CA VAL A 174 0.16 -24.62 18.02
C VAL A 174 -0.80 -25.09 19.12
N LYS A 175 -0.30 -25.73 20.18
CA LYS A 175 -1.11 -26.17 21.33
C LYS A 175 -1.78 -25.05 22.12
N ARG A 176 -1.34 -23.79 21.98
CA ARG A 176 -1.94 -22.64 22.65
C ARG A 176 -3.06 -21.98 21.85
N ILE A 177 -3.13 -22.28 20.55
CA ILE A 177 -4.06 -21.67 19.60
C ILE A 177 -5.16 -22.66 19.20
N ALA A 178 -4.89 -23.96 19.32
CA ALA A 178 -5.89 -25.04 19.25
C ALA A 178 -6.64 -25.19 20.57
#